data_AF-A0A512DRH2-F1
#
_entry.id   AF-A0A512DRH2-F1
#
_cell.length_a   1.000
_cell.length_b   1.000
_cell.length_c   1.000
_cell.angle_alpha   90.00
_cell.angle_beta   90.00
_cell.angle_gamma   90.00
#
_symmetry.space_group_name_H-M   'P 1'
#
loop_
_entity.id
_entity.type
_entity.pdbx_description
1 polymer ?
#
loop_
_entity_poly.entity_id
_entity_poly.type
_entity_poly.pdbx_seq_one_letter_code
_entity_poly.pdbx_strand_id
1 'polypeptide(L)' 'MPFGTLMDRFVEDIPPKGLVMCHPGIPDEELRALDPVVDQRRVEYDWLGGHGLPSLLAKQNLRLSRFFE' A
#
# COMPACT_ATOMS: atom_id res chain seq x y z
N MET A 1 5.32 13.26 0.42
CA MET A 1 3.85 13.08 0.36
C MET A 1 3.50 11.89 1.25
N PRO A 2 2.50 11.98 2.14
CA PRO A 2 2.06 10.84 2.94
C PRO A 2 1.60 9.68 2.05
N PHE A 3 1.86 8.44 2.48
CA PHE A 3 1.51 7.24 1.69
C PHE A 3 0.02 7.19 1.34
N GLY A 4 -0.88 7.49 2.29
CA GLY A 4 -2.32 7.54 2.04
C GLY A 4 -2.73 8.53 0.94
N THR A 5 -2.05 9.69 0.83
CA THR A 5 -2.30 10.65 -0.25
C THR A 5 -1.86 10.12 -1.62
N LEU A 6 -0.80 9.32 -1.67
CA LEU A 6 -0.39 8.64 -2.90
C LEU A 6 -1.39 7.54 -3.26
N MET A 7 -1.85 6.77 -2.28
CA MET A 7 -2.84 5.72 -2.48
C MET A 7 -4.17 6.24 -3.01
N ASP A 8 -4.66 7.37 -2.48
CA ASP A 8 -5.84 8.06 -3.01
C ASP A 8 -5.71 8.31 -4.52
N ARG A 9 -4.54 8.79 -4.97
CA ARG A 9 -4.27 9.06 -6.39
C ARG A 9 -4.09 7.80 -7.22
N PHE A 10 -3.47 6.75 -6.66
CA PHE A 10 -3.28 5.49 -7.36
C PHE A 10 -4.60 4.81 -7.74
N VAL A 11 -5.65 5.03 -6.95
CA VAL A 11 -6.93 4.34 -7.13
C VAL A 11 -8.03 5.20 -7.75
N GLU A 12 -7.80 6.49 -7.97
CA GLU A 12 -8.80 7.47 -8.45
C GLU A 12 -9.47 7.03 -9.76
N ASP A 13 -8.71 6.42 -10.67
CA ASP A 13 -9.21 5.91 -11.97
C ASP A 13 -8.74 4.47 -12.25
N ILE A 14 -8.67 3.64 -11.20
CA ILE A 14 -8.18 2.27 -11.35
C ILE A 14 -9.12 1.45 -12.26
N PRO A 15 -8.60 0.76 -13.30
CA PRO A 15 -9.45 -0.04 -14.17
C PRO A 15 -10.06 -1.23 -13.42
N PRO A 16 -11.15 -1.82 -13.94
CA PRO A 16 -11.69 -3.06 -13.39
C PRO A 16 -10.61 -4.14 -13.27
N LYS A 17 -10.54 -4.80 -12.10
CA LYS A 17 -9.49 -5.77 -11.75
C LYS A 17 -8.06 -5.19 -11.79
N GLY A 18 -7.89 -3.89 -11.58
CA GLY A 18 -6.58 -3.25 -11.48
C GLY A 18 -5.74 -3.79 -10.32
N LEU A 19 -4.42 -3.80 -10.52
CA LEU A 19 -3.44 -4.28 -9.57
C LEU A 19 -2.60 -3.12 -9.04
N VAL A 20 -2.57 -2.95 -7.72
CA VAL A 20 -1.64 -2.04 -7.03
C VAL A 20 -0.64 -2.87 -6.24
N MET A 21 0.63 -2.76 -6.60
CA MET A 21 1.72 -3.45 -5.91
C MET A 21 2.20 -2.61 -4.73
N CYS A 22 2.34 -3.23 -3.57
CA CYS A 22 2.88 -2.64 -2.35
C CYS A 22 4.03 -3.50 -1.80
N HIS A 23 4.85 -2.93 -0.94
CA HIS A 23 6.00 -3.56 -0.30
C HIS A 23 5.94 -3.43 1.25
N PRO A 24 4.82 -3.75 1.92
CA PRO A 24 4.75 -3.69 3.37
C PRO A 24 5.76 -4.64 4.01
N GLY A 25 6.47 -4.18 5.03
CA GLY A 25 7.41 -4.99 5.79
C GLY A 25 7.92 -4.30 7.05
N ILE A 26 8.61 -5.07 7.89
CA ILE A 26 9.31 -4.58 9.07
C ILE A 26 10.81 -4.63 8.76
N PRO A 27 11.47 -3.50 8.47
CA PRO A 27 12.88 -3.47 8.13
C PRO A 27 13.77 -3.95 9.27
N ASP A 28 14.79 -4.74 8.94
CA ASP A 28 15.91 -5.09 9.82
C ASP A 28 17.22 -4.43 9.32
N GLU A 29 18.30 -4.61 10.09
CA GLU A 29 19.59 -3.98 9.78
C GLU A 29 20.25 -4.59 8.53
N GLU A 30 20.06 -5.89 8.30
CA GLU A 30 20.60 -6.55 7.11
C GLU A 30 19.97 -5.97 5.83
N LEU A 31 18.66 -5.75 5.81
CA LEU A 31 17.97 -5.14 4.69
C LEU A 31 18.29 -3.66 4.56
N ARG A 32 18.45 -2.93 5.67
CA ARG A 32 18.92 -1.52 5.66
C ARG A 32 20.27 -1.35 4.98
N ALA A 33 21.18 -2.31 5.16
CA ALA A 33 22.48 -2.28 4.51
C ALA A 33 22.39 -2.45 2.98
N LEU A 34 21.31 -3.05 2.46
CA LEU A 34 21.14 -3.38 1.04
C LEU A 34 20.18 -2.44 0.29
N ASP A 35 19.18 -1.88 0.98
CA ASP A 35 18.09 -1.10 0.39
C ASP A 35 18.01 0.31 1.03
N PRO A 36 18.46 1.37 0.34
CA PRO A 36 18.47 2.72 0.90
C PRO A 36 17.08 3.33 1.08
N VAL A 37 16.01 2.71 0.57
CA VAL A 37 14.62 3.17 0.72
C VAL A 37 13.78 2.25 1.61
N VAL A 38 14.43 1.36 2.36
CA VAL A 38 13.77 0.30 3.14
C VAL A 38 12.76 0.80 4.17
N ASP A 39 12.95 2.01 4.72
CA ASP A 39 12.05 2.57 5.74
C ASP A 39 10.62 2.76 5.23
N GLN A 40 10.45 2.93 3.92
CA GLN A 40 9.12 3.05 3.32
C GLN A 40 8.29 1.76 3.51
N ARG A 41 8.94 0.60 3.62
CA ARG A 41 8.25 -0.68 3.88
C ARG A 41 7.47 -0.65 5.19
N ARG A 42 8.03 0.02 6.21
CA ARG A 42 7.36 0.17 7.51
C ARG A 42 6.15 1.09 7.41
N VAL A 43 6.27 2.19 6.67
CA VAL A 43 5.16 3.12 6.40
C VAL A 43 4.01 2.40 5.72
N GLU A 44 4.31 1.61 4.69
CA GLU A 44 3.31 0.80 3.99
C GLU A 44 2.68 -0.25 4.92
N TYR A 45 3.50 -0.95 5.72
CA TYR A 45 3.04 -1.95 6.69
C TYR A 45 2.04 -1.35 7.69
N ASP A 46 2.39 -0.25 8.34
CA ASP A 46 1.54 0.38 9.36
C ASP A 46 0.24 0.93 8.75
N TRP A 47 0.30 1.51 7.55
CA TRP A 47 -0.88 2.10 6.90
C TRP A 47 -1.83 1.04 6.33
N LEU A 48 -1.30 0.01 5.65
CA LEU A 48 -2.09 -1.07 5.05
C LEU A 48 -2.66 -2.01 6.12
N GLY A 49 -1.89 -2.31 7.17
CA GLY A 49 -2.33 -3.13 8.30
C GLY A 49 -3.21 -2.40 9.32
N GLY A 50 -3.23 -1.07 9.28
CA GLY A 50 -4.06 -0.23 10.13
C GLY A 50 -5.42 0.12 9.51
N HIS A 51 -5.94 1.29 9.89
CA HIS A 51 -7.23 1.79 9.41
C HIS A 51 -7.16 2.48 8.04
N GLY A 52 -5.97 2.70 7.49
CA GLY A 52 -5.77 3.43 6.23
C GLY A 52 -6.44 2.74 5.05
N LEU A 53 -6.10 1.47 4.83
CA LEU A 53 -6.64 0.68 3.71
C LEU A 53 -8.17 0.50 3.79
N PRO A 54 -8.77 0.04 4.92
CA PRO A 54 -10.23 -0.04 5.03
C PRO A 54 -10.93 1.29 4.75
N SER A 55 -10.37 2.42 5.23
CA SER A 55 -10.95 3.75 5.01
C SER A 55 -10.89 4.16 3.55
N LEU A 56 -9.78 3.88 2.85
CA LEU A 56 -9.64 4.14 1.42
C LEU A 56 -10.65 3.31 0.60
N LEU A 57 -10.75 2.01 0.87
CA LEU A 57 -11.67 1.13 0.17
C LEU A 57 -13.12 1.58 0.32
N ALA A 58 -13.52 1.97 1.53
CA ALA A 58 -14.85 2.51 1.79
C ALA A 58 -15.09 3.85 1.07
N LYS A 59 -14.11 4.77 1.12
CA LYS A 59 -14.18 6.09 0.46
C LYS A 59 -14.32 5.97 -1.07
N GLN A 60 -13.59 5.05 -1.69
CA GLN A 60 -13.51 4.89 -3.14
C GLN A 60 -14.48 3.83 -3.69
N ASN A 61 -15.32 3.24 -2.82
CA ASN A 61 -16.23 2.14 -3.17
C ASN A 61 -15.52 0.97 -3.88
N LEU A 62 -14.33 0.61 -3.40
CA LEU A 62 -13.50 -0.46 -3.93
C LEU A 62 -13.56 -1.71 -3.06
N ARG A 63 -13.27 -2.86 -3.66
CA ARG A 63 -13.15 -4.13 -2.95
C ARG A 63 -11.84 -4.81 -3.32
N LEU A 64 -11.19 -5.40 -2.33
CA LEU A 64 -10.07 -6.31 -2.58
C LEU A 64 -10.59 -7.60 -3.21
N SER A 65 -9.82 -8.10 -4.16
CA SER A 65 -10.04 -9.40 -4.80
C SER A 65 -8.70 -10.13 -4.89
N ARG A 66 -8.76 -11.45 -5.04
CA ARG A 66 -7.61 -12.21 -5.51
C ARG A 66 -7.41 -11.94 -7.01
N PHE A 67 -6.16 -11.87 -7.43
CA PHE A 67 -5.80 -11.53 -8.81
C PHE A 67 -6.17 -12.64 -9.80
N PHE A 68 -6.14 -13.90 -9.36
CA PHE A 68 -6.47 -15.08 -10.17
C PHE A 68 -7.87 -15.64 -9.88
N GLU A 69 -8.80 -14.80 -9.46
CA GLU A 69 -10.23 -15.13 -9.35
C GLU A 69 -11.14 -14.37 -10.32
#